data_AF-A0A2E9T1L6-F1
#
_entry.id   AF-A0A2E9T1L6-F1
#
_cell.length_a   1.000
_cell.length_b   1.000
_cell.length_c   1.000
_cell.angle_alpha   90.00
_cell.angle_beta   90.00
_cell.angle_gamma   90.00
#
_symmetry.space_group_name_H-M   'P 1'
#
loop_
_entity.id
_entity.type
_entity.pdbx_description
1 polymer ?
#
loop_
_entity_poly.entity_id
_entity_poly.type
_entity_poly.pdbx_seq_one_letter_code
_entity_poly.pdbx_strand_id
1 'polypeptide(L)'
;MWTLKHATKPIYPKAALIAKQTGCARFVITIDNQGNTIDIRFVESFPEGLFVDVSRESLKSWQWQASAGNSESQAIIRTVQLDYFMKEAVNINAAKAFCTI
;
A
#
# COMPACT_ATOMS: atom_id res chain seq x y z
N MET A 1 -2.13 -12.90 -14.57
CA MET A 1 -1.70 -11.93 -13.54
C MET A 1 -2.80 -10.88 -13.32
N TRP A 2 -2.84 -10.19 -12.19
CA TRP A 2 -3.72 -9.02 -11.98
C TRP A 2 -2.94 -7.71 -12.17
N THR A 3 -3.56 -6.72 -12.81
CA THR A 3 -3.03 -5.36 -12.97
C THR A 3 -3.90 -4.35 -12.21
N LEU A 4 -3.30 -3.31 -11.64
CA LEU A 4 -4.03 -2.30 -10.89
C LEU A 4 -4.86 -1.45 -11.88
N LYS A 5 -6.18 -1.42 -11.71
CA LYS A 5 -7.10 -0.67 -12.56
C LYS A 5 -7.44 0.68 -11.97
N HIS A 6 -7.80 0.70 -10.69
CA HIS A 6 -8.14 1.90 -9.96
C HIS A 6 -7.54 1.84 -8.57
N ALA A 7 -6.90 2.93 -8.15
CA ALA A 7 -6.31 3.04 -6.83
C ALA A 7 -6.61 4.41 -6.25
N THR A 8 -7.19 4.40 -5.05
CA THR A 8 -7.19 5.59 -4.22
C THR A 8 -5.78 5.77 -3.68
N LYS A 9 -5.26 7.00 -3.71
CA LYS A 9 -4.02 7.33 -3.01
C LYS A 9 -4.32 7.46 -1.53
N PRO A 10 -3.51 6.90 -0.63
CA PRO A 10 -3.75 7.07 0.78
C PRO A 10 -3.56 8.53 1.19
N ILE A 11 -4.33 8.96 2.18
CA ILE A 11 -4.16 10.28 2.79
C ILE A 11 -2.88 10.26 3.62
N TYR A 12 -2.06 11.29 3.51
CA TYR A 12 -0.88 11.44 4.34
C TYR A 12 -1.28 11.69 5.80
N PRO A 13 -0.82 10.89 6.79
CA PRO A 13 -1.17 11.11 8.19
C PRO A 13 -0.77 12.50 8.67
N LYS A 14 -1.70 13.21 9.34
CA LYS A 14 -1.44 14.56 9.86
C LYS A 14 -0.24 14.60 10.80
N ALA A 15 -0.09 13.59 11.67
CA ALA A 15 1.04 13.46 12.57
C ALA A 15 2.38 13.36 11.80
N ALA A 16 2.41 12.54 10.75
CA ALA A 16 3.59 12.39 9.90
C ALA A 16 3.93 13.68 9.14
N LEU A 17 2.91 14.41 8.64
CA LEU A 17 3.12 15.71 8.00
C LEU A 17 3.75 16.73 8.95
N ILE A 18 3.21 16.87 10.15
CA ILE A 18 3.71 17.82 11.16
C ILE A 18 5.14 17.47 11.58
N ALA A 19 5.41 16.18 11.79
CA ALA A 19 6.73 15.68 12.18
C ALA A 19 7.72 15.59 11.01
N LYS A 20 7.31 15.95 9.78
CA LYS A 20 8.09 15.78 8.55
C LYS A 20 8.65 14.36 8.40
N GLN A 21 7.83 13.34 8.62
CA GLN A 21 8.22 11.94 8.54
C GLN A 21 7.71 11.30 7.25
N THR A 22 8.61 10.61 6.55
CA THR A 22 8.34 9.79 5.36
C THR A 22 8.42 8.31 5.72
N GLY A 23 7.89 7.45 4.85
CA GLY A 23 7.99 6.01 5.04
C GLY A 23 6.97 5.21 4.24
N CYS A 24 6.60 4.04 4.74
CA CYS A 24 5.77 3.09 4.01
C CYS A 24 5.05 2.12 4.95
N ALA A 25 4.03 1.45 4.42
CA ALA A 25 3.39 0.31 5.06
C ALA A 25 3.17 -0.82 4.05
N ARG A 26 3.45 -2.06 4.48
CA ARG A 26 3.38 -3.27 3.67
C ARG A 26 2.27 -4.19 4.16
N PHE A 27 1.53 -4.74 3.20
CA PHE A 27 0.38 -5.60 3.45
C PHE A 27 0.41 -6.82 2.56
N VAL A 28 -0.12 -7.93 3.06
CA VAL A 28 -0.59 -9.04 2.24
C VAL A 28 -2.07 -8.83 2.00
N ILE A 29 -2.47 -8.86 0.73
CA ILE A 29 -3.86 -8.74 0.31
C ILE A 29 -4.27 -9.97 -0.50
N THR A 30 -5.56 -10.25 -0.52
CA THR A 30 -6.18 -11.13 -1.51
C THR A 30 -6.86 -10.27 -2.57
N ILE A 31 -6.64 -10.58 -3.84
CA ILE A 31 -7.43 -10.05 -4.95
C ILE A 31 -8.45 -11.13 -5.30
N ASP A 32 -9.74 -10.84 -5.11
CA ASP A 32 -10.81 -11.79 -5.41
C ASP A 32 -11.04 -11.94 -6.92
N ASN A 33 -11.96 -12.83 -7.31
CA ASN A 33 -12.27 -13.09 -8.71
C ASN A 33 -12.99 -11.93 -9.43
N GLN A 34 -13.44 -10.91 -8.70
CA GLN A 34 -14.05 -9.70 -9.23
C GLN A 34 -13.05 -8.56 -9.35
N GLY A 35 -11.82 -8.76 -8.88
CA GLY A 35 -10.78 -7.74 -8.84
C GLY A 35 -10.91 -6.78 -7.65
N ASN A 36 -11.62 -7.16 -6.59
CA ASN A 36 -11.63 -6.39 -5.34
C ASN A 36 -10.45 -6.79 -4.45
N THR A 37 -10.00 -5.84 -3.63
CA THR A 37 -9.03 -6.10 -2.57
C THR A 37 -9.76 -6.55 -1.30
N ILE A 38 -9.49 -7.77 -0.84
CA ILE A 38 -10.03 -8.35 0.41
C ILE A 38 -8.89 -8.89 1.29
N ASP A 39 -9.21 -9.34 2.50
CA ASP A 39 -8.28 -9.96 3.45
C ASP A 39 -6.97 -9.18 3.68
N ILE A 40 -7.08 -7.87 3.88
CA ILE A 40 -5.93 -6.96 4.06
C ILE A 40 -5.25 -7.22 5.41
N ARG A 41 -4.08 -7.86 5.36
CA ARG A 41 -3.27 -8.21 6.53
C ARG A 41 -2.00 -7.36 6.57
N PHE A 42 -1.81 -6.66 7.69
CA PHE A 42 -0.61 -5.88 7.95
C PHE A 42 0.62 -6.79 8.08
N VAL A 43 1.75 -6.36 7.52
CA VAL A 43 3.05 -7.04 7.65
C VAL A 43 3.98 -6.19 8.51
N GLU A 44 4.29 -4.99 8.03
CA GLU A 44 5.22 -4.08 8.69
C GLU A 44 5.03 -2.65 8.17
N SER A 45 5.54 -1.67 8.91
CA SER A 45 5.63 -0.29 8.46
C SER A 45 6.90 0.37 8.98
N PHE A 46 7.35 1.39 8.25
CA PHE A 46 8.37 2.29 8.73
C PHE A 46 7.89 3.74 8.57
N PRO A 47 7.96 4.58 9.62
CA PRO A 47 8.04 4.19 11.02
C PRO A 47 6.91 3.25 11.43
N GLU A 48 7.11 2.51 12.52
CA GLU A 48 6.12 1.55 13.01
C GLU A 48 4.78 2.25 13.34
N GLY A 49 3.67 1.66 12.89
CA GLY A 49 2.30 2.14 13.15
C GLY A 49 1.86 3.38 12.36
N LEU A 50 2.78 4.26 11.95
CA LEU A 50 2.45 5.60 11.49
C LEU A 50 1.58 5.66 10.21
N PHE A 51 1.81 4.73 9.29
CA PHE A 51 1.16 4.71 7.96
C PHE A 51 0.11 3.60 7.82
N VAL A 52 -0.17 2.84 8.88
CA VAL A 52 -0.91 1.58 8.78
C VAL A 52 -2.38 1.81 8.45
N ASP A 53 -3.09 2.63 9.23
CA ASP A 53 -4.55 2.76 9.10
C ASP A 53 -4.93 3.45 7.79
N VAL A 54 -4.27 4.55 7.46
CA VAL A 54 -4.50 5.27 6.18
C VAL A 54 -4.18 4.42 4.95
N SER A 55 -3.18 3.52 5.05
CA SER A 55 -2.87 2.59 3.97
C SER A 55 -3.95 1.51 3.84
N ARG A 56 -4.40 0.96 4.96
CA ARG A 56 -5.46 -0.05 4.99
C ARG A 56 -6.76 0.50 4.41
N GLU A 57 -7.16 1.71 4.80
CA GLU A 57 -8.36 2.35 4.25
C GLU A 57 -8.25 2.59 2.74
N SER A 58 -7.08 3.02 2.26
CA SER A 58 -6.81 3.17 0.84
C SER A 58 -6.93 1.86 0.07
N LEU A 59 -6.38 0.76 0.62
CA LEU A 59 -6.41 -0.55 -0.02
C LEU A 59 -7.83 -1.11 -0.21
N LYS A 60 -8.77 -0.80 0.69
CA LYS A 60 -10.17 -1.26 0.58
C LYS A 60 -10.85 -0.83 -0.71
N SER A 61 -10.44 0.29 -1.30
CA SER A 61 -11.03 0.81 -2.54
C SER A 61 -10.24 0.47 -3.80
N TRP A 62 -9.13 -0.28 -3.68
CA TRP A 62 -8.33 -0.66 -4.84
C TRP A 62 -9.05 -1.73 -5.66
N GLN A 63 -9.11 -1.47 -6.97
CA GLN A 63 -9.69 -2.36 -7.96
C GLN A 63 -8.63 -2.83 -8.95
N TRP A 64 -8.70 -4.10 -9.30
CA TRP A 64 -7.77 -4.79 -10.16
C TRP A 64 -8.48 -5.28 -11.42
N GLN A 65 -7.73 -5.40 -12.51
CA GLN A 65 -8.19 -5.98 -13.75
C GLN A 65 -7.37 -7.24 -14.03
N ALA A 66 -8.07 -8.33 -14.40
CA ALA A 66 -7.41 -9.53 -14.87
C ALA A 66 -6.64 -9.24 -16.16
N SER A 67 -5.38 -9.67 -16.22
CA SER A 67 -4.60 -9.63 -17.46
C SER A 67 -4.89 -10.86 -18.32
N ALA A 68 -4.40 -10.88 -19.56
CA ALA A 68 -4.52 -12.04 -20.45
C ALA A 68 -3.98 -13.34 -19.83
N GLY A 69 -2.96 -13.23 -18.95
CA GLY A 69 -2.42 -14.38 -18.20
C GLY A 69 -3.19 -14.74 -16.92
N ASN A 70 -4.38 -14.19 -16.70
CA ASN A 70 -5.35 -14.65 -15.70
C ASN A 70 -6.77 -14.52 -16.29
N SER A 71 -6.98 -15.07 -17.48
CA SER A 71 -8.26 -15.00 -18.20
C SER A 71 -9.43 -15.58 -17.39
N GLU A 72 -9.16 -16.56 -16.51
CA GLU A 72 -10.14 -17.15 -15.60
C GLU A 72 -10.43 -16.30 -14.35
N SER A 73 -9.77 -15.14 -14.20
CA SER A 73 -9.90 -14.26 -13.02
C SER A 73 -9.71 -15.01 -11.70
N GLN A 74 -8.74 -15.92 -11.65
CA GLN A 74 -8.41 -16.66 -10.43
C GLN A 74 -7.96 -15.69 -9.34
N ALA A 75 -8.48 -15.89 -8.13
CA ALA A 75 -8.09 -15.11 -6.96
C ALA A 75 -6.63 -15.38 -6.59
N ILE A 76 -5.91 -14.35 -6.17
CA ILE A 76 -4.50 -14.47 -5.77
C ILE A 76 -4.21 -13.76 -4.46
N ILE A 77 -3.15 -14.19 -3.78
CA ILE A 77 -2.54 -13.46 -2.67
C ILE A 77 -1.36 -12.67 -3.20
N ARG A 78 -1.23 -11.40 -2.79
CA ARG A 78 -0.13 -10.52 -3.21
C ARG A 78 0.35 -9.63 -2.07
N THR A 79 1.65 -9.37 -2.04
CA THR A 79 2.23 -8.33 -1.19
C THR A 79 2.19 -6.97 -1.89
N VAL A 80 1.72 -5.94 -1.19
CA VAL A 80 1.67 -4.55 -1.64
C VAL A 80 2.33 -3.63 -0.64
N GLN A 81 2.94 -2.55 -1.12
CA GLN A 81 3.54 -1.51 -0.30
C GLN A 81 2.98 -0.16 -0.73
N LEU A 82 2.61 0.67 0.24
CA LEU A 82 2.21 2.05 0.01
C LEU A 82 3.30 2.95 0.58
N ASP A 83 3.89 3.74 -0.29
CA ASP A 83 5.00 4.63 0.01
C ASP A 83 4.51 6.09 0.16
N TYR A 84 5.02 6.77 1.19
CA TYR A 84 4.66 8.13 1.57
C TYR A 84 5.90 9.01 1.52
N PHE A 85 6.19 9.57 0.36
CA PHE A 85 7.36 10.43 0.17
C PHE A 85 7.10 11.86 0.63
N MET A 86 8.08 12.47 1.31
CA MET A 86 8.15 13.91 1.54
C MET A 86 9.58 14.38 1.31
N LYS A 87 9.77 15.38 0.44
CA LYS A 87 11.10 15.89 0.06
C LYS A 87 11.88 16.44 1.26
N GLU A 88 11.20 17.09 2.20
CA GLU A 88 11.80 17.68 3.41
C GLU A 88 11.81 16.73 4.61
N ALA A 89 11.64 15.43 4.38
CA ALA A 89 11.51 14.48 5.47
C ALA A 89 12.80 14.36 6.29
N VAL A 90 12.67 14.41 7.61
CA VAL A 90 13.81 14.33 8.53
C VAL A 90 14.39 12.92 8.65
N ASN A 91 13.63 11.90 8.26
CA ASN A 91 14.00 10.48 8.37
C ASN A 91 14.24 9.80 7.00
N ILE A 92 14.49 10.54 5.92
CA ILE A 92 14.63 9.98 4.56
C ILE A 92 15.70 8.90 4.44
N ASN A 93 16.85 9.07 5.09
CA ASN A 93 17.95 8.10 5.04
C ASN A 93 17.57 6.77 5.68
N ALA A 94 16.86 6.82 6.83
CA ALA A 94 16.38 5.61 7.49
C ALA A 94 15.26 4.95 6.69
N ALA A 95 14.35 5.74 6.13
CA ALA A 95 13.22 5.21 5.35
C ALA A 95 13.66 4.48 4.08
N LYS A 96 14.74 4.90 3.42
CA LYS A 96 15.31 4.22 2.24
C LYS A 96 15.79 2.78 2.51
N ALA A 97 16.04 2.42 3.77
CA ALA A 97 16.41 1.05 4.12
C ALA A 97 15.19 0.09 4.13
N PHE A 98 13.97 0.62 4.23
CA PHE A 98 12.74 -0.17 4.40
C PHE A 98 11.71 0.04 3.28
N CYS A 99 11.75 1.22 2.65
CA CYS A 99 10.74 1.74 1.74
C CYS A 99 11.32 2.03 0.35
N THR A 100 10.45 2.14 -0.65
CA THR A 100 10.85 2.35 -2.05
C THR A 100 10.70 3.84 -2.41
N ILE A 101 11.46 4.71 -1.74
CA ILE A 101 11.33 6.18 -1.80
C ILE A 101 12.65 6.93 -2.03
#